data_AF-A0A7V9RBA1-F1
#
_entry.id   AF-A0A7V9RBA1-F1
#
_cell.length_a   1.000
_cell.length_b   1.000
_cell.length_c   1.000
_cell.angle_alpha   90.00
_cell.angle_beta   90.00
_cell.angle_gamma   90.00
#
_symmetry.space_group_name_H-M   'P 1'
#
loop_
_entity.id
_entity.type
_entity.pdbx_description
1 polymer ?
#
loop_
_entity_poly.entity_id
_entity_poly.type
_entity_poly.pdbx_seq_one_letter_code
_entity_poly.pdbx_strand_id
1 'polypeptide(L)' 'MWTRAYGVDPVDCTAAKATLAKLGVKRQVVGHTVQQKGINGVCDDTIWRIDVGLAKLYGGPIEVLELSPDAPPKVLRGTR' A
#
# COMPACT_ATOMS: atom_id res chain seq x y z
N MET A 1 -5.34 -10.48 -15.36
CA MET A 1 -5.19 -9.06 -15.77
C MET A 1 -4.31 -8.36 -14.75
N TRP A 2 -3.26 -7.65 -15.18
CA TRP A 2 -2.42 -6.81 -14.32
C TRP A 2 -2.92 -5.36 -14.40
N THR A 3 -3.00 -4.62 -13.29
CA THR A 3 -3.40 -3.20 -13.28
C THR A 3 -2.59 -2.37 -12.30
N ARG A 4 -2.46 -1.06 -12.58
CA ARG A 4 -1.86 -0.05 -11.71
C ARG A 4 -2.88 0.89 -11.06
N ALA A 5 -4.18 0.64 -11.25
CA ALA A 5 -5.26 1.54 -10.84
C ALA A 5 -5.27 1.93 -9.35
N TYR A 6 -4.76 1.05 -8.46
CA TYR A 6 -4.67 1.31 -7.02
C TYR A 6 -3.27 1.80 -6.58
N GLY A 7 -2.32 1.95 -7.51
CA GLY A 7 -0.95 2.41 -7.24
C GLY A 7 -0.70 3.86 -7.64
N VAL A 8 -1.60 4.47 -8.41
CA VAL A 8 -1.48 5.82 -8.96
C VAL A 8 -2.75 6.61 -8.64
N ASP A 9 -2.61 7.90 -8.34
CA ASP A 9 -3.74 8.77 -8.05
C ASP A 9 -4.37 9.33 -9.35
N PRO A 10 -5.70 9.59 -9.39
CA PRO A 10 -6.66 9.35 -8.31
C PRO A 10 -7.09 7.88 -8.20
N VAL A 11 -7.32 7.42 -6.96
CA VAL A 11 -7.84 6.08 -6.67
C VAL A 11 -9.36 6.10 -6.54
N ASP A 12 -10.05 5.17 -7.22
CA ASP A 12 -11.49 4.94 -7.02
C ASP A 12 -11.74 4.18 -5.70
N CYS A 13 -11.85 4.94 -4.62
CA CYS A 13 -12.08 4.38 -3.28
C CYS A 13 -13.45 3.68 -3.14
N THR A 14 -14.45 4.07 -3.92
CA THR A 14 -15.79 3.46 -3.86
C THR A 14 -15.74 2.04 -4.42
N ALA A 15 -15.13 1.87 -5.59
CA ALA A 15 -14.94 0.56 -6.20
C ALA A 15 -14.05 -0.35 -5.34
N ALA A 16 -12.98 0.20 -4.76
CA ALA A 16 -12.10 -0.52 -3.84
C ALA A 16 -12.86 -1.08 -2.62
N LYS A 17 -13.58 -0.21 -1.88
CA LYS A 17 -14.37 -0.60 -0.70
C LYS A 17 -15.45 -1.62 -1.04
N ALA A 18 -16.16 -1.45 -2.17
CA ALA A 18 -17.17 -2.41 -2.62
C ALA A 18 -16.57 -3.79 -2.92
N THR A 19 -15.37 -3.84 -3.49
CA THR A 19 -14.66 -5.09 -3.79
C THR A 19 -14.23 -5.79 -2.50
N LEU A 20 -13.60 -5.07 -1.57
CA LEU A 20 -13.18 -5.62 -0.28
C LEU A 20 -14.37 -6.16 0.54
N ALA A 21 -15.50 -5.46 0.53
CA ALA A 21 -16.73 -5.91 1.18
C ALA A 21 -17.25 -7.24 0.61
N LYS A 22 -17.28 -7.38 -0.73
CA LYS A 22 -17.67 -8.64 -1.39
C LYS A 22 -16.75 -9.81 -1.06
N LEU A 23 -15.46 -9.52 -0.87
CA LEU A 23 -14.45 -10.52 -0.52
C LEU A 23 -14.37 -10.82 0.98
N GLY A 24 -15.05 -10.04 1.83
CA GLY A 24 -14.98 -10.20 3.28
C GLY A 24 -13.60 -9.91 3.89
N VAL A 25 -12.79 -9.09 3.22
CA VAL A 25 -11.43 -8.73 3.66
C VAL A 25 -11.33 -7.26 4.05
N LYS A 26 -10.38 -6.93 4.92
CA LYS A 26 -10.25 -5.55 5.45
C LYS A 26 -9.50 -4.62 4.51
N ARG A 27 -8.50 -5.12 3.79
CA ARG A 27 -7.50 -4.28 3.08
C ARG A 27 -6.96 -4.97 1.84
N GLN A 28 -6.44 -4.17 0.92
CA GLN A 28 -5.62 -4.61 -0.21
C GLN A 28 -4.22 -4.00 -0.10
N VAL A 29 -3.20 -4.82 -0.35
CA VAL A 29 -1.79 -4.40 -0.40
C VAL A 29 -1.32 -4.39 -1.85
N VAL A 30 -0.74 -3.28 -2.29
CA VAL A 30 -0.38 -2.98 -3.68
C VAL A 30 1.13 -2.77 -3.78
N GLY A 31 1.78 -3.55 -4.63
CA GLY A 31 3.18 -3.35 -5.02
C GLY A 31 3.33 -2.86 -6.47
N HIS A 32 4.54 -2.95 -7.00
CA HIS A 32 4.91 -2.74 -8.41
C HIS A 32 4.70 -1.32 -8.97
N THR A 33 4.18 -0.39 -8.17
CA THR A 33 4.16 1.04 -8.49
C THR A 33 4.89 1.79 -7.39
N VAL A 34 6.08 2.29 -7.71
CA VAL A 34 6.98 2.96 -6.75
C VAL A 34 6.30 4.16 -6.13
N GLN A 35 6.25 4.16 -4.79
CA GLN A 35 5.80 5.23 -3.93
C GLN A 35 7.01 6.03 -3.46
N GLN A 36 7.32 7.11 -4.16
CA GLN A 36 8.54 7.92 -3.92
C GLN A 36 8.63 8.51 -2.51
N LYS A 37 7.49 8.68 -1.82
CA LYS A 37 7.40 9.22 -0.46
C LYS A 37 7.37 8.14 0.63
N GLY A 38 7.53 6.87 0.26
CA GLY A 38 7.42 5.73 1.16
C GLY A 38 6.05 5.04 1.13
N ILE A 39 5.93 4.01 1.96
CA ILE A 39 4.70 3.25 2.18
C ILE A 39 3.60 4.20 2.65
N ASN A 40 2.42 4.07 2.07
CA ASN A 40 1.29 4.90 2.45
C ASN A 40 -0.05 4.18 2.29
N GLY A 41 -1.00 4.58 3.13
CA GLY A 41 -2.39 4.17 3.07
C GLY A 41 -3.23 5.21 2.34
N VAL A 42 -4.20 4.74 1.54
CA VAL A 42 -5.22 5.57 0.90
C VAL A 42 -6.60 4.97 1.12
N CYS A 43 -7.64 5.77 0.87
CA CYS A 43 -9.03 5.36 1.06
C CYS A 43 -9.31 4.88 2.50
N ASP A 44 -8.88 5.64 3.50
CA ASP A 44 -9.01 5.30 4.93
C ASP A 44 -8.30 3.99 5.29
N ASP A 45 -7.06 3.82 4.84
CA ASP A 45 -6.20 2.64 5.07
C ASP A 45 -6.77 1.32 4.55
N THR A 46 -7.72 1.38 3.61
CA THR A 46 -8.26 0.19 2.93
C THR A 46 -7.32 -0.29 1.80
N ILE A 47 -6.54 0.63 1.21
CA ILE A 47 -5.52 0.33 0.22
C ILE A 47 -4.14 0.75 0.76
N TRP A 48 -3.18 -0.16 0.75
CA TRP A 48 -1.80 0.09 1.16
C TRP A 48 -0.84 -0.07 0.00
N ARG A 49 -0.08 0.98 -0.33
CA ARG A 49 0.92 0.97 -1.41
C ARG A 49 2.30 0.78 -0.78
N ILE A 50 2.93 -0.37 -1.01
CA ILE A 50 4.15 -0.80 -0.28
C ILE A 50 5.43 -0.82 -1.10
N ASP A 51 5.34 -0.66 -2.42
CA ASP A 51 6.53 -0.61 -3.26
C ASP A 51 7.20 0.75 -3.12
N VAL A 52 8.31 0.80 -2.38
CA VAL A 52 9.08 2.02 -2.14
C VAL A 52 10.27 2.17 -3.09
N GLY A 53 10.47 1.26 -4.05
CA GLY A 53 11.68 1.25 -4.87
C GLY A 53 12.93 0.86 -4.07
N LEU A 54 12.86 -0.25 -3.34
CA LEU A 54 13.94 -0.70 -2.43
C LEU A 54 15.28 -0.99 -3.14
N ALA A 55 15.24 -1.37 -4.42
CA ALA A 55 16.44 -1.72 -5.16
C ALA A 55 17.43 -0.53 -5.24
N LYS A 56 18.73 -0.84 -5.24
CA LYS A 56 19.82 0.17 -5.26
C LYS A 56 19.66 1.21 -6.38
N LEU A 57 19.13 0.80 -7.53
CA LEU A 57 18.88 1.69 -8.67
C LEU A 57 17.86 2.80 -8.36
N TYR A 58 16.79 2.48 -7.63
CA TYR A 58 15.73 3.44 -7.29
C TYR A 58 16.06 4.23 -6.03
N GLY A 59 16.82 3.65 -5.11
CA GLY A 59 17.31 4.36 -3.95
C GLY A 59 16.25 4.63 -2.88
N GLY A 60 15.09 3.98 -2.92
CA GLY A 60 14.00 4.15 -1.95
C GLY A 60 14.29 3.69 -0.52
N PRO A 61 13.57 4.19 0.49
CA PRO A 61 13.83 3.91 1.90
C PRO A 61 13.63 2.42 2.25
N ILE A 62 14.24 1.97 3.35
CA ILE A 62 13.90 0.67 3.93
C ILE A 62 12.66 0.89 4.81
N GLU A 63 11.51 0.41 4.35
CA GLU A 63 10.25 0.51 5.09
C GLU A 63 9.51 -0.82 5.11
N VAL A 64 8.78 -1.06 6.19
CA VAL A 64 7.95 -2.25 6.41
C VAL A 64 6.56 -1.83 6.82
N LEU A 65 5.54 -2.41 6.20
CA LEU A 65 4.17 -2.32 6.68
C LEU A 65 3.90 -3.43 7.69
N GLU A 66 3.68 -3.06 8.95
CA GLU A 66 3.26 -3.96 10.02
C GLU A 66 1.73 -3.96 10.10
N LEU A 67 1.13 -5.16 10.05
CA LEU A 67 -0.30 -5.39 10.20
C LEU A 67 -0.51 -6.39 11.35
N SER A 68 -1.10 -5.91 12.43
CA SER A 68 -1.47 -6.72 13.59
C SER A 68 -2.99 -6.76 13.77
N PRO A 69 -3.57 -7.85 14.31
CA PRO A 69 -5.02 -7.95 14.52
C PRO A 69 -5.59 -6.82 15.40
N ASP A 70 -4.83 -6.43 16.42
CA ASP A 70 -5.28 -5.56 17.52
C ASP A 70 -4.67 -4.15 17.49
N ALA A 71 -3.98 -3.79 16.40
CA ALA A 71 -3.35 -2.49 16.25
C ALA A 71 -3.65 -1.86 14.89
N PRO A 72 -3.68 -0.52 14.79
CA PRO A 72 -3.70 0.15 13.50
C PRO A 72 -2.43 -0.22 12.70
N PRO A 73 -2.51 -0.19 11.36
CA PRO A 73 -1.33 -0.38 10.52
C PRO A 73 -0.21 0.58 10.90
N LYS A 74 1.04 0.09 10.86
CA LYS A 74 2.21 0.89 11.20
C LYS A 74 3.27 0.76 10.13
N VAL A 75 3.86 1.89 9.75
CA VAL A 75 5.05 1.89 8.88
C VAL A 75 6.29 1.97 9.77
N LEU A 76 7.13 0.94 9.70
CA LEU A 76 8.42 0.87 10.35
C LEU A 76 9.51 1.33 9.36
N ARG A 77 10.52 2.05 9.85
CA ARG A 77 11.65 2.53 9.04
C ARG A 77 12.94 1.90 9.50
N GLY A 78 13.70 1.36 8.56
CA GLY A 78 15.04 0.83 8.76
C GLY A 78 16.13 1.78 8.28
N THR A 79 17.36 1.53 8.71
CA THR A 79 18.57 2.17 8.21
C THR A 79 19.28 1.26 7.21
N ARG A 80 19.91 1.84 6.21
CA ARG A 80 20.78 1.11 5.27
C ARG A 80 22.16 0.85 5.85
#